data_AF-A0A944GXR1-F1
#
_entry.id   AF-A0A944GXR1-F1
#
_cell.length_a   1.000
_cell.length_b   1.000
_cell.length_c   1.000
_cell.angle_alpha   90.00
_cell.angle_beta   90.00
_cell.angle_gamma   90.00
#
_symmetry.space_group_name_H-M   'P 1'
#
loop_
_entity.id
_entity.type
_entity.pdbx_description
1 polymer ?
#
loop_
_entity_poly.entity_id
_entity_poly.type
_entity_poly.pdbx_seq_one_letter_code
_entity_poly.pdbx_strand_id
1 'polypeptide(L)'
;MDDQLLEKRLESLKKAYDDMPEDENRSAILAAIKKDQKKKNQNKWFHLPYAASFIGVGMIAGVLMMQYIGGNGPSTDQPSQHQPSGEQVKTGEMDPKEVEEQFKRVEKHFYKKRAEAEKKIGVKGIADERTLARGMLEEIESAKKNILANLKEYNQDELNQLRNDLIKMIDAVFTLPSESIKNLKNEDRSRYADMELEMQLLTQLDYYQSLYWHPVVLQVFDKELKKNSAAEIAAKLNAGGSGIENERLKALAAGAKANGYYFQANENGTIKAAINYPWVADQVKNSVHPDFLTYMQMLDVKIHDDGGNVRSYKELGELLVNYEKTYHSLKHEMIKEYIKGAARSYYAEFVLGRIPSRIFDENNVLKNEVREAYKVIIKLYPDSDTGKAIKAFYGRLEENNFLKPSGFDEETVRYPLYLVAPNNLKNEDVFFDIFPLPNALLSSYKEFAAKKNWNILKNYSPFEIMQLYLHADKERDHETMYALYSHNEALPSLERYVKEQEDRGGLGNLLRGYQFSTLYYAEDDPDKIVGIQLHYTEGADSLVFQMTQEDGFWKVQYLPFQ
;
A
#
# COMPACT_ATOMS: atom_id res chain seq x y z
N MET A 1 6.65 -42.03 -23.08
CA MET A 1 5.75 -41.02 -23.68
C MET A 1 5.84 -39.82 -22.74
N ASP A 2 6.43 -38.70 -23.14
CA ASP A 2 5.95 -37.91 -24.28
C ASP A 2 7.05 -37.03 -24.92
N ASP A 3 8.18 -37.64 -25.33
CA ASP A 3 9.28 -36.93 -26.02
C ASP A 3 8.82 -36.30 -27.35
N GLN A 4 7.80 -36.88 -27.98
CA GLN A 4 7.18 -36.34 -29.20
C GLN A 4 6.40 -35.05 -28.96
N LEU A 5 5.84 -34.84 -27.77
CA LEU A 5 5.12 -33.61 -27.42
C LEU A 5 6.09 -32.48 -27.06
N LEU A 6 7.25 -32.83 -26.50
CA LEU A 6 8.35 -31.89 -26.27
C LEU A 6 8.97 -31.43 -27.59
N GLU A 7 9.23 -32.34 -28.53
CA GLU A 7 9.72 -32.01 -29.88
C GLU A 7 8.76 -31.10 -30.63
N LYS A 8 7.45 -31.42 -30.61
CA LYS A 8 6.43 -30.57 -31.24
C LYS A 8 6.37 -29.15 -30.66
N ARG A 9 6.60 -28.99 -29.35
CA ARG A 9 6.62 -27.67 -28.70
C ARG A 9 7.88 -26.90 -29.05
N LEU A 10 9.03 -27.58 -29.13
CA LEU A 10 10.30 -26.95 -29.53
C LEU A 10 10.28 -26.52 -31.01
N GLU A 11 9.70 -27.32 -31.91
CA GLU A 11 9.50 -26.93 -33.31
C GLU A 11 8.51 -25.77 -33.47
N SER A 12 7.43 -25.76 -32.69
CA SER A 12 6.48 -24.63 -32.68
C SER A 12 7.11 -23.33 -32.19
N LEU A 13 7.98 -23.39 -31.18
CA LEU A 13 8.71 -22.23 -30.65
C LEU A 13 9.76 -21.73 -31.64
N LYS A 14 10.50 -22.65 -32.26
CA LYS A 14 11.49 -22.32 -33.29
C LYS A 14 10.82 -21.68 -34.51
N LYS A 15 9.70 -22.23 -34.98
CA LYS A 15 8.93 -21.66 -36.10
C LYS A 15 8.36 -20.28 -35.77
N ALA A 16 7.87 -20.06 -34.55
CA ALA A 16 7.40 -18.74 -34.12
C ALA A 16 8.53 -17.70 -34.01
N TYR A 17 9.76 -18.15 -33.75
CA TYR A 17 10.95 -17.29 -33.71
C TYR A 17 11.47 -16.98 -35.12
N ASP A 18 11.45 -17.97 -36.02
CA ASP A 18 11.88 -17.84 -37.41
C ASP A 18 10.86 -17.06 -38.28
N ASP A 19 9.56 -17.12 -37.96
CA ASP A 19 8.48 -16.38 -38.64
C ASP A 19 8.32 -14.93 -38.12
N MET A 20 9.19 -14.47 -37.21
CA MET A 20 9.17 -13.10 -36.68
C MET A 20 9.90 -12.16 -37.67
N PRO A 21 9.22 -11.20 -38.33
CA PRO A 21 9.85 -10.35 -39.34
C PRO A 21 10.89 -9.41 -38.71
N GLU A 22 12.13 -9.44 -39.21
CA GLU A 22 13.27 -8.75 -38.59
C GLU A 22 13.21 -7.21 -38.64
N ASP A 23 12.30 -6.58 -39.40
CA ASP A 23 12.38 -5.11 -39.65
C ASP A 23 11.08 -4.30 -39.60
N GLU A 24 9.96 -4.83 -39.08
CA GLU A 24 8.75 -4.01 -38.93
C GLU A 24 8.58 -3.39 -37.53
N ASN A 25 9.04 -2.13 -37.48
CA ASN A 25 8.32 -0.98 -36.92
C ASN A 25 8.59 -0.53 -35.47
N ARG A 26 9.88 -0.42 -35.08
CA ARG A 26 10.30 0.49 -33.99
C ARG A 26 9.78 1.93 -34.19
N SER A 27 9.66 2.37 -35.45
CA SER A 27 9.14 3.69 -35.82
C SER A 27 7.63 3.83 -35.59
N ALA A 28 6.83 2.78 -35.83
CA ALA A 28 5.39 2.80 -35.52
C ALA A 28 5.13 2.67 -34.01
N ILE A 29 5.97 1.93 -33.28
CA ILE A 29 5.91 1.86 -31.81
C ILE A 29 6.27 3.23 -31.20
N LEU A 30 7.32 3.90 -31.68
CA LEU A 30 7.68 5.25 -31.24
C LEU A 30 6.62 6.29 -31.63
N ALA A 31 5.97 6.14 -32.79
CA ALA A 31 4.87 7.00 -33.20
C ALA A 31 3.60 6.75 -32.36
N ALA A 32 3.30 5.50 -31.98
CA ALA A 32 2.21 5.15 -31.08
C ALA A 32 2.46 5.70 -29.66
N ILE A 33 3.69 5.58 -29.15
CA ILE A 33 4.11 6.16 -27.86
C ILE A 33 4.00 7.69 -27.87
N LYS A 34 4.40 8.36 -28.96
CA LYS A 34 4.23 9.82 -29.12
C LYS A 34 2.77 10.24 -29.27
N LYS A 35 1.92 9.39 -29.84
CA LYS A 35 0.48 9.65 -30.00
C LYS A 35 -0.27 9.48 -28.67
N ASP A 36 0.16 8.54 -27.83
CA ASP A 36 -0.39 8.32 -26.48
C ASP A 36 0.12 9.34 -25.46
N GLN A 37 1.31 9.92 -25.64
CA GLN A 37 1.79 11.02 -24.79
C GLN A 37 1.03 12.35 -24.99
N LYS A 38 0.39 12.56 -26.16
CA LYS A 38 -0.45 13.75 -26.39
C LYS A 38 -1.89 13.59 -25.91
N LYS A 39 -2.28 12.42 -25.39
CA LYS A 39 -3.56 12.19 -24.71
C LYS A 39 -3.33 11.41 -23.42
N LYS A 40 -2.92 12.12 -22.36
CA LYS A 40 -3.03 11.60 -20.99
C LYS A 40 -4.10 12.36 -20.22
N ASN A 41 -5.15 11.63 -19.86
CA ASN A 41 -5.40 11.34 -18.46
C ASN A 41 -6.25 10.07 -18.40
N GLN A 42 -5.64 8.96 -17.98
CA GLN A 42 -6.22 7.95 -17.08
C GLN A 42 -5.25 6.78 -16.89
N ASN A 43 -5.02 6.47 -15.61
CA ASN A 43 -4.10 5.46 -15.11
C ASN A 43 -4.57 4.04 -15.49
N LYS A 44 -3.64 3.20 -15.94
CA LYS A 44 -3.76 1.74 -15.83
C LYS A 44 -2.44 1.19 -15.29
N TRP A 45 -2.53 0.58 -14.11
CA TRP A 45 -1.41 -0.07 -13.42
C TRP A 45 -1.51 -1.58 -13.65
N PHE A 46 -0.41 -2.21 -14.04
CA PHE A 46 -0.32 -3.66 -14.25
C PHE A 46 0.10 -4.35 -12.94
N HIS A 47 -0.63 -5.39 -12.56
CA HIS A 47 -0.30 -6.27 -11.44
C HIS A 47 0.49 -7.50 -11.91
N LEU A 48 1.66 -7.77 -11.31
CA LEU A 48 2.26 -9.11 -11.16
C LEU A 48 3.12 -9.14 -9.87
N PRO A 49 3.19 -10.28 -9.15
CA PRO A 49 3.56 -10.33 -7.73
C PRO A 49 5.01 -10.79 -7.52
N TYR A 50 5.94 -9.88 -7.32
CA TYR A 50 7.25 -10.11 -6.67
C TYR A 50 7.86 -8.74 -6.33
N ALA A 51 7.24 -8.02 -5.38
CA ALA A 51 7.60 -6.62 -5.12
C ALA A 51 7.37 -6.14 -3.67
N ALA A 52 7.76 -6.93 -2.67
CA ALA A 52 7.91 -6.37 -1.32
C ALA A 52 9.26 -5.64 -1.15
N SER A 53 10.27 -5.98 -1.95
CA SER A 53 11.61 -5.36 -1.95
C SER A 53 11.81 -4.26 -2.99
N PHE A 54 10.74 -3.86 -3.70
CA PHE A 54 10.84 -2.99 -4.90
C PHE A 54 10.09 -1.66 -4.79
N ILE A 55 9.24 -1.47 -3.77
CA ILE A 55 8.47 -0.23 -3.59
C ILE A 55 9.28 0.88 -2.90
N GLY A 56 10.33 0.52 -2.15
CA GLY A 56 11.14 1.48 -1.40
C GLY A 56 11.81 2.55 -2.28
N VAL A 57 12.33 2.20 -3.46
CA VAL A 57 13.10 3.15 -4.29
C VAL A 57 12.19 4.18 -4.98
N GLY A 58 11.01 3.75 -5.43
CA GLY A 58 10.04 4.64 -6.07
C GLY A 58 9.34 5.57 -5.09
N MET A 59 9.03 5.10 -3.88
CA MET A 59 8.41 5.93 -2.84
C MET A 59 9.37 6.94 -2.23
N ILE A 60 10.69 6.66 -2.13
CA ILE A 60 11.65 7.62 -1.57
C ILE A 60 11.98 8.73 -2.55
N ALA A 61 12.19 8.41 -3.83
CA ALA A 61 12.30 9.45 -4.86
C ALA A 61 10.99 10.25 -4.95
N GLY A 62 9.84 9.59 -4.83
CA GLY A 62 8.52 10.25 -4.84
C GLY A 62 8.23 11.13 -3.62
N VAL A 63 8.54 10.69 -2.40
CA VAL A 63 8.27 11.43 -1.14
C VAL A 63 9.30 12.55 -0.94
N LEU A 64 10.58 12.32 -1.25
CA LEU A 64 11.59 13.39 -1.21
C LEU A 64 11.33 14.44 -2.31
N MET A 65 10.88 14.06 -3.51
CA MET A 65 10.48 15.03 -4.53
C MET A 65 9.15 15.74 -4.19
N MET A 66 8.17 15.06 -3.58
CA MET A 66 6.91 15.69 -3.17
C MET A 66 7.09 16.68 -2.00
N GLN A 67 7.99 16.41 -1.04
CA GLN A 67 8.27 17.35 0.05
C GLN A 67 9.13 18.54 -0.40
N TYR A 68 10.00 18.39 -1.41
CA TYR A 68 10.80 19.51 -1.92
C TYR A 68 10.08 20.38 -2.96
N ILE A 69 9.15 19.81 -3.74
CA ILE A 69 8.34 20.58 -4.71
C ILE A 69 7.06 21.13 -4.05
N GLY A 70 6.56 20.48 -2.99
CA GLY A 70 5.29 20.82 -2.32
C GLY A 70 5.39 21.84 -1.18
N GLY A 71 6.55 22.46 -0.97
CA GLY A 71 6.75 23.49 0.05
C GLY A 71 6.13 24.84 -0.29
N ASN A 72 4.81 24.88 -0.53
CA ASN A 72 3.96 26.07 -0.47
C ASN A 72 2.53 25.63 -0.14
N GLY A 73 2.13 25.76 1.13
CA GLY A 73 0.75 25.53 1.56
C GLY A 73 -0.24 26.50 0.90
N PRO A 74 -1.54 26.15 0.88
CA PRO A 74 -2.54 26.85 0.08
C PRO A 74 -2.81 28.24 0.68
N SER A 75 -2.40 29.28 -0.02
CA SER A 75 -2.91 30.63 0.22
C SER A 75 -4.17 30.79 -0.63
N THR A 76 -5.31 30.86 0.04
CA THR A 76 -6.56 31.41 -0.50
C THR A 76 -6.30 32.82 -1.03
N ASP A 77 -6.33 33.01 -2.34
CA ASP A 77 -7.00 34.12 -3.06
C ASP A 77 -6.65 34.13 -4.57
N GLN A 78 -7.71 34.01 -5.38
CA GLN A 78 -7.91 34.38 -6.80
C GLN A 78 -6.81 34.18 -7.88
N PRO A 79 -7.19 33.74 -9.11
CA PRO A 79 -6.25 33.48 -10.19
C PRO A 79 -5.74 34.78 -10.80
N SER A 80 -4.59 35.25 -10.33
CA SER A 80 -3.86 36.33 -10.97
C SER A 80 -3.14 35.77 -12.20
N GLN A 81 -3.71 35.98 -13.39
CA GLN A 81 -2.99 35.86 -14.65
C GLN A 81 -1.80 36.84 -14.62
N HIS A 82 -0.59 36.32 -14.43
CA HIS A 82 0.63 37.04 -14.78
C HIS A 82 1.05 36.60 -16.19
N GLN A 83 0.71 37.42 -17.18
CA GLN A 83 1.46 37.48 -18.42
C GLN A 83 2.89 37.92 -18.09
N PRO A 84 3.94 37.25 -18.60
CA PRO A 84 5.29 37.78 -18.46
C PRO A 84 5.44 38.97 -19.41
N SER A 85 5.41 40.18 -18.84
CA SER A 85 5.96 41.36 -19.47
C SER A 85 7.46 41.14 -19.69
N GLY A 86 7.89 41.31 -20.95
CA GLY A 86 9.25 41.07 -21.37
C GLY A 86 10.26 41.93 -20.62
N GLU A 87 11.03 41.29 -19.75
CA GLU A 87 12.41 41.67 -19.48
C GLU A 87 13.28 40.48 -19.89
N GLN A 88 14.11 40.70 -20.92
CA GLN A 88 15.16 39.79 -21.33
C GLN A 88 16.18 39.68 -20.19
N VAL A 89 15.96 38.75 -19.27
CA VAL A 89 17.05 38.19 -18.48
C VAL A 89 17.97 37.53 -19.48
N LYS A 90 19.19 38.07 -19.62
CA LYS A 90 20.25 37.50 -20.45
C LYS A 90 20.51 36.08 -19.98
N THR A 91 19.95 35.10 -20.68
CA THR A 91 20.33 33.69 -20.59
C THR A 91 21.76 33.58 -21.11
N GLY A 92 22.72 33.52 -20.19
CA GLY A 92 24.03 32.96 -20.52
C GLY A 92 23.80 31.51 -20.93
N GLU A 93 24.15 31.17 -22.17
CA GLU A 93 24.05 29.79 -22.66
C GLU A 93 24.96 28.91 -21.78
N MET A 94 24.37 27.93 -21.09
CA MET A 94 25.08 27.04 -20.18
C MET A 94 26.13 26.24 -20.93
N ASP A 95 27.38 26.26 -20.47
CA ASP A 95 28.47 25.54 -21.14
C ASP A 95 28.28 24.02 -20.95
N PRO A 96 28.13 23.21 -22.03
CA PRO A 96 28.03 21.76 -21.93
C PRO A 96 29.18 21.12 -21.13
N LYS A 97 30.39 21.70 -21.20
CA LYS A 97 31.55 21.19 -20.45
C LYS A 97 31.39 21.39 -18.95
N GLU A 98 30.80 22.52 -18.54
CA GLU A 98 30.53 22.78 -17.14
C GLU A 98 29.50 21.78 -16.59
N VAL A 99 28.43 21.50 -17.35
CA VAL A 99 27.45 20.46 -17.00
C VAL A 99 28.15 19.11 -16.80
N GLU A 100 28.97 18.68 -17.76
CA GLU A 100 29.72 17.43 -17.62
C GLU A 100 30.59 17.39 -16.37
N GLU A 101 31.30 18.47 -16.05
CA GLU A 101 32.16 18.53 -14.87
C GLU A 101 31.38 18.44 -13.57
N GLN A 102 30.21 19.10 -13.48
CA GLN A 102 29.35 19.01 -12.31
C GLN A 102 28.85 17.58 -12.09
N PHE A 103 28.38 16.90 -13.14
CA PHE A 103 27.92 15.52 -13.02
C PHE A 103 29.06 14.54 -12.71
N LYS A 104 30.27 14.75 -13.25
CA LYS A 104 31.47 13.97 -12.84
C LYS A 104 31.77 14.12 -11.35
N ARG A 105 31.51 15.29 -10.73
CA ARG A 105 31.66 15.48 -9.28
C ARG A 105 30.63 14.69 -8.50
N VAL A 106 29.37 14.63 -8.97
CA VAL A 106 28.30 13.83 -8.37
C VAL A 106 28.65 12.34 -8.44
N GLU A 107 29.08 11.84 -9.59
CA GLU A 107 29.54 10.45 -9.74
C GLU A 107 30.71 10.12 -8.80
N LYS A 108 31.70 11.02 -8.71
CA LYS A 108 32.82 10.85 -7.78
C LYS A 108 32.36 10.80 -6.32
N HIS A 109 31.38 11.63 -5.96
CA HIS A 109 30.78 11.61 -4.62
C HIS A 109 30.06 10.28 -4.34
N PHE A 110 29.30 9.77 -5.31
CA PHE A 110 28.67 8.45 -5.25
C PHE A 110 29.69 7.34 -4.95
N TYR A 111 30.76 7.23 -5.74
CA TYR A 111 31.77 6.19 -5.54
C TYR A 111 32.51 6.34 -4.21
N LYS A 112 32.75 7.58 -3.76
CA LYS A 112 33.33 7.84 -2.44
C LYS A 112 32.42 7.33 -1.32
N LYS A 113 31.14 7.71 -1.32
CA LYS A 113 30.16 7.31 -0.30
C LYS A 113 29.93 5.80 -0.27
N ARG A 114 29.86 5.18 -1.44
CA ARG A 114 29.85 3.72 -1.59
C ARG A 114 31.05 3.07 -0.90
N ALA A 115 32.27 3.52 -1.20
CA ALA A 115 33.48 2.93 -0.63
C ALA A 115 33.54 3.09 0.90
N GLU A 116 33.07 4.23 1.43
CA GLU A 116 32.94 4.47 2.86
C GLU A 116 31.94 3.51 3.53
N ALA A 117 30.78 3.31 2.91
CA ALA A 117 29.77 2.36 3.39
C ALA A 117 30.29 0.91 3.34
N GLU A 118 30.86 0.48 2.20
CA GLU A 118 31.46 -0.86 2.01
C GLU A 118 32.49 -1.19 3.11
N LYS A 119 33.36 -0.22 3.42
CA LYS A 119 34.36 -0.38 4.47
C LYS A 119 33.72 -0.56 5.85
N LYS A 120 32.68 0.21 6.18
CA LYS A 120 32.03 0.18 7.50
C LYS A 120 31.18 -1.07 7.71
N ILE A 121 30.51 -1.57 6.67
CA ILE A 121 29.67 -2.77 6.78
C ILE A 121 30.44 -4.08 6.56
N GLY A 122 31.69 -4.00 6.09
CA GLY A 122 32.53 -5.19 5.86
C GLY A 122 32.15 -5.99 4.61
N VAL A 123 31.40 -5.39 3.69
CA VAL A 123 30.94 -6.00 2.42
C VAL A 123 31.49 -5.19 1.26
N LYS A 124 32.11 -5.85 0.28
CA LYS A 124 32.53 -5.24 -0.98
C LYS A 124 31.47 -5.47 -2.06
N GLY A 125 31.34 -4.54 -3.00
CA GLY A 125 30.47 -4.73 -4.16
C GLY A 125 29.00 -4.35 -3.92
N ILE A 126 28.74 -3.38 -3.04
CA ILE A 126 27.39 -2.93 -2.63
C ILE A 126 26.56 -2.34 -3.78
N ALA A 127 27.18 -1.94 -4.89
CA ALA A 127 26.47 -1.36 -6.04
C ALA A 127 26.68 -2.16 -7.33
N ASP A 128 26.52 -3.48 -7.26
CA ASP A 128 26.07 -4.22 -8.42
C ASP A 128 24.58 -3.90 -8.67
N GLU A 129 24.08 -4.10 -9.89
CA GLU A 129 22.72 -3.76 -10.36
C GLU A 129 21.57 -4.38 -9.53
N ARG A 130 21.89 -5.24 -8.55
CA ARG A 130 20.95 -5.98 -7.70
C ARG A 130 20.88 -5.49 -6.25
N THR A 131 21.58 -4.42 -5.88
CA THR A 131 21.83 -4.05 -4.47
C THR A 131 21.51 -2.58 -4.16
N LEU A 132 22.23 -1.96 -3.21
CA LEU A 132 21.94 -0.64 -2.66
C LEU A 132 22.28 0.46 -3.69
N ALA A 133 21.42 1.47 -3.79
CA ALA A 133 21.51 2.53 -4.81
C ALA A 133 21.34 2.06 -6.27
N ARG A 134 20.59 0.96 -6.50
CA ARG A 134 20.21 0.53 -7.86
C ARG A 134 19.54 1.69 -8.60
N GLY A 135 20.01 1.95 -9.82
CA GLY A 135 19.47 3.03 -10.66
C GLY A 135 20.01 4.41 -10.33
N MET A 136 20.78 4.61 -9.24
CA MET A 136 21.32 5.94 -8.89
C MET A 136 22.27 6.48 -9.98
N LEU A 137 23.16 5.63 -10.51
CA LEU A 137 24.04 6.01 -11.61
C LEU A 137 23.24 6.28 -12.90
N GLU A 138 22.16 5.53 -13.13
CA GLU A 138 21.25 5.75 -14.27
C GLU A 138 20.50 7.07 -14.14
N GLU A 139 20.07 7.42 -12.93
CA GLU A 139 19.40 8.68 -12.60
C GLU A 139 20.34 9.87 -12.78
N ILE A 140 21.58 9.78 -12.28
CA ILE A 140 22.64 10.77 -12.50
C ILE A 140 22.88 10.96 -14.01
N GLU A 141 23.02 9.87 -14.76
CA GLU A 141 23.23 9.92 -16.22
C GLU A 141 22.00 10.42 -16.98
N SER A 142 20.79 10.07 -16.55
CA SER A 142 19.53 10.54 -17.14
C SER A 142 19.35 12.05 -16.94
N ALA A 143 19.58 12.52 -15.71
CA ALA A 143 19.56 13.94 -15.36
C ALA A 143 20.58 14.75 -16.19
N LYS A 144 21.80 14.22 -16.33
CA LYS A 144 22.86 14.79 -17.18
C LYS A 144 22.42 14.89 -18.63
N LYS A 145 21.91 13.80 -19.22
CA LYS A 145 21.45 13.77 -20.61
C LYS A 145 20.30 14.76 -20.85
N ASN A 146 19.38 14.87 -19.90
CA ASN A 146 18.25 15.78 -19.98
C ASN A 146 18.69 17.25 -20.03
N ILE A 147 19.64 17.66 -19.17
CA ILE A 147 20.18 19.02 -19.19
C ILE A 147 20.95 19.29 -20.48
N LEU A 148 21.83 18.36 -20.91
CA LEU A 148 22.60 18.51 -22.13
C LEU A 148 21.72 18.63 -23.39
N ALA A 149 20.56 17.95 -23.40
CA ALA A 149 19.60 18.06 -24.50
C ALA A 149 18.83 19.38 -24.51
N ASN A 150 18.72 20.06 -23.37
CA ASN A 150 17.83 21.21 -23.17
C ASN A 150 18.56 22.42 -22.55
N LEU A 151 19.84 22.65 -22.87
CA LEU A 151 20.71 23.67 -22.23
C LEU A 151 20.14 25.10 -22.18
N LYS A 152 19.20 25.45 -23.07
CA LYS A 152 18.56 26.77 -23.12
C LYS A 152 17.41 26.93 -22.13
N GLU A 153 16.89 25.82 -21.62
CA GLU A 153 15.77 25.77 -20.68
C GLU A 153 16.25 25.79 -19.23
N TYR A 154 17.55 25.56 -18.98
CA TYR A 154 18.13 25.53 -17.65
C TYR A 154 19.03 26.74 -17.39
N ASN A 155 19.02 27.21 -16.16
CA ASN A 155 19.98 28.19 -15.65
C ASN A 155 20.96 27.57 -14.64
N GLN A 156 21.99 28.32 -14.28
CA GLN A 156 23.07 27.83 -13.41
C GLN A 156 22.58 27.48 -11.99
N ASP A 157 21.57 28.18 -11.48
CA ASP A 157 21.00 27.91 -10.16
C ASP A 157 20.23 26.59 -10.15
N GLU A 158 19.48 26.29 -11.21
CA GLU A 158 18.79 25.02 -11.40
C GLU A 158 19.78 23.85 -11.51
N LEU A 159 20.89 24.01 -12.25
CA LEU A 159 21.96 23.00 -12.30
C LEU A 159 22.57 22.76 -10.91
N ASN A 160 22.86 23.83 -10.17
CA ASN A 160 23.40 23.73 -8.82
C ASN A 160 22.41 23.07 -7.85
N GLN A 161 21.12 23.39 -7.96
CA GLN A 161 20.06 22.81 -7.15
C GLN A 161 19.95 21.31 -7.41
N LEU A 162 19.83 20.90 -8.68
CA LEU A 162 19.78 19.50 -9.06
C LEU A 162 21.02 18.72 -8.59
N ARG A 163 22.21 19.30 -8.74
CA ARG A 163 23.45 18.70 -8.23
C ARG A 163 23.38 18.48 -6.72
N ASN A 164 22.94 19.48 -5.97
CA ASN A 164 22.85 19.40 -4.51
C ASN A 164 21.80 18.36 -4.10
N ASP A 165 20.70 18.24 -4.82
CA ASP A 165 19.64 17.27 -4.55
C ASP A 165 20.12 15.85 -4.84
N LEU A 166 20.85 15.61 -5.93
CA LEU A 166 21.51 14.34 -6.20
C LEU A 166 22.54 13.99 -5.11
N ILE A 167 23.33 14.95 -4.64
CA ILE A 167 24.29 14.74 -3.55
C ILE A 167 23.57 14.34 -2.25
N LYS A 168 22.49 15.03 -1.88
CA LYS A 168 21.67 14.69 -0.71
C LYS A 168 21.07 13.29 -0.84
N MET A 169 20.57 12.93 -2.02
CA MET A 169 20.01 11.61 -2.27
C MET A 169 21.07 10.51 -2.12
N ILE A 170 22.27 10.73 -2.69
CA ILE A 170 23.42 9.84 -2.52
C ILE A 170 23.77 9.70 -1.04
N ASP A 171 23.84 10.80 -0.30
CA ASP A 171 24.16 10.79 1.13
C ASP A 171 23.10 10.03 1.93
N ALA A 172 21.81 10.24 1.66
CA ALA A 172 20.71 9.54 2.34
C ALA A 172 20.76 8.03 2.12
N VAL A 173 21.04 7.59 0.88
CA VAL A 173 21.13 6.18 0.52
C VAL A 173 22.31 5.48 1.19
N PHE A 174 23.47 6.14 1.30
CA PHE A 174 24.66 5.56 1.90
C PHE A 174 24.82 5.82 3.40
N THR A 175 23.86 6.52 4.02
CA THR A 175 23.84 6.69 5.48
C THR A 175 23.49 5.36 6.14
N LEU A 176 24.33 4.93 7.08
CA LEU A 176 24.16 3.64 7.75
C LEU A 176 23.12 3.73 8.88
N PRO A 177 22.41 2.63 9.22
CA PRO A 177 21.53 2.60 10.38
C PRO A 177 22.21 3.06 11.68
N SER A 178 23.47 2.68 11.91
CA SER A 178 24.26 3.13 13.06
C SER A 178 24.49 4.64 13.12
N GLU A 179 24.62 5.29 11.95
CA GLU A 179 24.75 6.74 11.84
C GLU A 179 23.42 7.42 12.10
N SER A 180 22.31 6.89 11.59
CA SER A 180 20.97 7.40 11.90
C SER A 180 20.60 7.25 13.36
N ILE A 181 20.93 6.13 14.00
CA ILE A 181 20.79 5.96 15.46
C ILE A 181 21.59 7.04 16.21
N LYS A 182 22.82 7.33 15.75
CA LYS A 182 23.65 8.38 16.35
C LYS A 182 23.06 9.78 16.13
N ASN A 183 22.53 10.06 14.95
CA ASN A 183 21.91 11.33 14.62
C ASN A 183 20.68 11.58 15.49
N LEU A 184 19.78 10.58 15.60
CA LEU A 184 18.62 10.62 16.49
C LEU A 184 19.01 10.92 17.94
N LYS A 185 20.08 10.31 18.45
CA LYS A 185 20.57 10.54 19.82
C LYS A 185 21.13 11.95 20.07
N ASN A 186 21.64 12.61 19.05
CA ASN A 186 22.35 13.89 19.20
C ASN A 186 21.47 15.11 18.88
N GLU A 187 20.30 14.89 18.29
CA GLU A 187 19.41 15.98 17.89
C GLU A 187 18.57 16.46 19.08
N ASP A 188 18.57 17.78 19.33
CA ASP A 188 17.76 18.40 20.38
C ASP A 188 16.29 18.49 19.91
N ARG A 189 15.54 17.42 20.16
CA ARG A 189 14.16 17.26 19.71
C ARG A 189 13.17 17.77 20.74
N SER A 190 13.21 19.09 20.96
CA SER A 190 12.18 19.79 21.77
C SER A 190 10.78 19.76 21.12
N ARG A 191 10.63 19.27 19.89
CA ARG A 191 9.33 19.07 19.22
C ARG A 191 9.31 17.74 18.43
N TYR A 192 8.59 16.75 18.95
CA TYR A 192 8.33 15.44 18.30
C TYR A 192 7.39 15.52 17.08
N ALA A 193 7.33 16.65 16.38
CA ALA A 193 6.36 16.87 15.31
C ALA A 193 6.80 16.29 13.95
N ASP A 194 8.09 16.03 13.79
CA ASP A 194 8.67 15.50 12.55
C ASP A 194 9.29 14.11 12.81
N MET A 195 8.82 13.10 12.08
CA MET A 195 9.32 11.72 12.16
C MET A 195 10.25 11.37 10.99
N GLU A 196 10.76 12.35 10.24
CA GLU A 196 11.62 12.12 9.08
C GLU A 196 12.80 11.19 9.40
N LEU A 197 13.57 11.46 10.46
CA LEU A 197 14.73 10.63 10.80
C LEU A 197 14.35 9.24 11.32
N GLU A 198 13.25 9.11 12.06
CA GLU A 198 12.70 7.82 12.48
C GLU A 198 12.36 6.94 11.27
N MET A 199 11.69 7.52 10.28
CA MET A 199 11.31 6.83 9.06
C MET A 199 12.51 6.53 8.17
N GLN A 200 13.50 7.43 8.13
CA GLN A 200 14.78 7.19 7.47
C GLN A 200 15.51 6.01 8.11
N LEU A 201 15.53 5.90 9.43
CA LEU A 201 16.13 4.77 10.13
C LEU A 201 15.45 3.44 9.74
N LEU A 202 14.13 3.36 9.77
CA LEU A 202 13.41 2.13 9.36
C LEU A 202 13.74 1.72 7.93
N THR A 203 13.77 2.71 7.05
CA THR A 203 14.05 2.51 5.63
C THR A 203 15.48 2.01 5.41
N GLN A 204 16.46 2.55 6.13
CA GLN A 204 17.84 2.06 6.10
C GLN A 204 17.98 0.66 6.70
N LEU A 205 17.24 0.36 7.78
CA LEU A 205 17.25 -0.97 8.37
C LEU A 205 16.80 -2.03 7.36
N ASP A 206 15.73 -1.75 6.61
CA ASP A 206 15.25 -2.65 5.55
C ASP A 206 16.27 -2.77 4.41
N TYR A 207 16.74 -1.64 3.88
CA TYR A 207 17.69 -1.65 2.75
C TYR A 207 18.97 -2.43 3.03
N TYR A 208 19.58 -2.18 4.19
CA TYR A 208 20.84 -2.82 4.54
C TYR A 208 20.67 -4.27 4.99
N GLN A 209 19.45 -4.74 5.32
CA GLN A 209 19.23 -6.15 5.70
C GLN A 209 19.66 -7.11 4.58
N SER A 210 19.25 -6.80 3.34
CA SER A 210 19.56 -7.61 2.15
C SER A 210 21.07 -7.73 1.88
N LEU A 211 21.84 -6.69 2.25
CA LEU A 211 23.29 -6.66 2.07
C LEU A 211 24.03 -7.61 3.00
N TYR A 212 23.45 -7.99 4.13
CA TYR A 212 24.06 -8.98 5.03
C TYR A 212 23.68 -10.41 4.65
N TRP A 213 22.54 -10.62 4.00
CA TRP A 213 22.07 -11.95 3.61
C TRP A 213 22.99 -12.63 2.58
N HIS A 214 23.22 -12.00 1.43
CA HIS A 214 23.97 -12.62 0.33
C HIS A 214 25.44 -12.93 0.64
N PRO A 215 26.22 -11.99 1.22
CA PRO A 215 27.63 -12.25 1.49
C PRO A 215 27.84 -13.24 2.63
N VAL A 216 26.93 -13.30 3.61
CA VAL A 216 26.99 -14.34 4.65
C VAL A 216 26.81 -15.71 4.05
N VAL A 217 25.82 -15.90 3.19
CA VAL A 217 25.65 -17.17 2.47
C VAL A 217 26.92 -17.50 1.67
N LEU A 218 27.46 -16.58 0.88
CA LEU A 218 28.66 -16.87 0.07
C LEU A 218 29.93 -17.13 0.92
N GLN A 219 30.12 -16.42 2.03
CA GLN A 219 31.34 -16.52 2.84
C GLN A 219 31.29 -17.66 3.87
N VAL A 220 30.11 -18.02 4.36
CA VAL A 220 29.90 -19.09 5.36
C VAL A 220 29.92 -20.47 4.69
N PHE A 221 29.37 -20.61 3.48
CA PHE A 221 29.21 -21.90 2.82
C PHE A 221 30.52 -22.55 2.36
N ASP A 222 31.58 -21.79 2.09
CA ASP A 222 32.79 -22.36 1.50
C ASP A 222 33.73 -23.06 2.50
N LYS A 223 33.79 -22.62 3.77
CA LYS A 223 34.82 -23.10 4.73
C LYS A 223 34.37 -23.28 6.18
N GLU A 224 33.50 -22.43 6.71
CA GLU A 224 33.14 -22.44 8.14
C GLU A 224 32.10 -23.52 8.49
N LEU A 225 31.10 -23.75 7.62
CA LEU A 225 30.09 -24.81 7.79
C LEU A 225 30.68 -26.22 7.78
N LYS A 226 31.89 -26.42 7.22
CA LYS A 226 32.59 -27.71 7.28
C LYS A 226 33.10 -28.04 8.68
N LYS A 227 33.27 -27.04 9.55
CA LYS A 227 33.88 -27.17 10.89
C LYS A 227 32.89 -26.97 12.04
N ASN A 228 31.77 -26.27 11.81
CA ASN A 228 30.82 -25.88 12.84
C ASN A 228 29.39 -26.02 12.32
N SER A 229 28.44 -26.23 13.22
CA SER A 229 27.01 -26.15 12.91
C SER A 229 26.58 -24.71 12.58
N ALA A 230 25.47 -24.56 11.85
CA ALA A 230 24.91 -23.24 11.52
C ALA A 230 24.60 -22.41 12.78
N ALA A 231 24.10 -23.05 13.84
CA ALA A 231 23.82 -22.41 15.12
C ALA A 231 25.07 -21.85 15.81
N GLU A 232 26.17 -22.62 15.83
CA GLU A 232 27.44 -22.16 16.39
C GLU A 232 28.03 -20.99 15.59
N ILE A 233 27.93 -21.03 14.26
CA ILE A 233 28.39 -19.93 13.41
C ILE A 233 27.53 -18.69 13.65
N ALA A 234 26.20 -18.82 13.70
CA ALA A 234 25.30 -17.71 13.98
C ALA A 234 25.63 -17.06 15.34
N ALA A 235 25.92 -17.85 16.37
CA ALA A 235 26.37 -17.35 17.67
C ALA A 235 27.69 -16.56 17.57
N LYS A 236 28.69 -17.07 16.84
CA LYS A 236 29.97 -16.36 16.59
C LYS A 236 29.76 -15.06 15.82
N LEU A 237 28.90 -15.05 14.81
CA LEU A 237 28.55 -13.84 14.06
C LEU A 237 27.85 -12.82 14.97
N ASN A 238 26.90 -13.23 15.80
CA ASN A 238 26.22 -12.38 16.78
C ASN A 238 27.16 -11.85 17.88
N ALA A 239 28.26 -12.55 18.15
CA ALA A 239 29.36 -12.09 18.98
C ALA A 239 30.29 -11.07 18.28
N GLY A 240 29.93 -10.58 17.08
CA GLY A 240 30.75 -9.65 16.29
C GLY A 240 31.90 -10.34 15.56
N GLY A 241 31.78 -11.63 15.28
CA GLY A 241 32.80 -12.44 14.61
C GLY A 241 33.90 -12.96 15.54
N SER A 242 33.69 -12.92 16.86
CA SER A 242 34.61 -13.55 17.81
C SER A 242 34.70 -15.06 17.54
N GLY A 243 35.92 -15.58 17.40
CA GLY A 243 36.16 -16.99 17.08
C GLY A 243 35.98 -17.37 15.59
N ILE A 244 35.92 -16.38 14.69
CA ILE A 244 35.94 -16.56 13.24
C ILE A 244 37.34 -16.20 12.72
N GLU A 245 37.97 -17.11 11.96
CA GLU A 245 39.30 -16.89 11.36
C GLU A 245 39.25 -15.98 10.14
N ASN A 246 38.14 -16.00 9.40
CA ASN A 246 37.96 -15.20 8.19
C ASN A 246 37.71 -13.72 8.56
N GLU A 247 38.72 -12.88 8.34
CA GLU A 247 38.66 -11.43 8.61
C GLU A 247 37.54 -10.69 7.86
N ARG A 248 37.14 -11.14 6.66
CA ARG A 248 36.01 -10.54 5.95
C ARG A 248 34.69 -10.84 6.67
N LEU A 249 34.51 -12.08 7.10
CA LEU A 249 33.31 -12.50 7.80
C LEU A 249 33.22 -11.86 9.19
N LYS A 250 34.37 -11.65 9.85
CA LYS A 250 34.48 -10.90 11.10
C LYS A 250 34.11 -9.42 10.93
N ALA A 251 34.63 -8.76 9.89
CA ALA A 251 34.27 -7.38 9.58
C ALA A 251 32.77 -7.23 9.26
N LEU A 252 32.21 -8.18 8.50
CA LEU A 252 30.78 -8.24 8.21
C LEU A 252 29.96 -8.39 9.49
N ALA A 253 30.32 -9.33 10.37
CA ALA A 253 29.62 -9.59 11.62
C ALA A 253 29.63 -8.37 12.55
N ALA A 254 30.77 -7.69 12.66
CA ALA A 254 30.90 -6.45 13.41
C ALA A 254 30.03 -5.32 12.82
N GLY A 255 30.03 -5.17 11.48
CA GLY A 255 29.19 -4.21 10.77
C GLY A 255 27.70 -4.47 10.97
N ALA A 256 27.26 -5.72 10.83
CA ALA A 256 25.87 -6.12 11.04
C ALA A 256 25.41 -5.78 12.46
N LYS A 257 26.17 -6.18 13.49
CA LYS A 257 25.86 -5.88 14.88
C LYS A 257 25.78 -4.38 15.16
N ALA A 258 26.74 -3.61 14.65
CA ALA A 258 26.77 -2.16 14.84
C ALA A 258 25.54 -1.46 14.22
N ASN A 259 25.01 -2.01 13.12
CA ASN A 259 23.85 -1.47 12.41
C ASN A 259 22.52 -2.10 12.82
N GLY A 260 22.47 -2.85 13.93
CA GLY A 260 21.21 -3.37 14.49
C GLY A 260 20.71 -4.65 13.86
N TYR A 261 21.61 -5.46 13.29
CA TYR A 261 21.27 -6.79 12.76
C TYR A 261 21.82 -7.92 13.62
N TYR A 262 21.20 -9.08 13.49
CA TYR A 262 21.65 -10.33 14.06
C TYR A 262 21.44 -11.47 13.07
N PHE A 263 22.08 -12.59 13.35
CA PHE A 263 22.08 -13.78 12.52
C PHE A 263 21.32 -14.91 13.20
N GLN A 264 20.49 -15.60 12.43
CA GLN A 264 19.70 -16.74 12.87
C GLN A 264 20.05 -17.95 12.04
N ALA A 265 20.32 -19.06 12.72
CA ALA A 265 20.41 -20.35 12.07
C ALA A 265 19.00 -20.92 11.89
N ASN A 266 18.72 -21.37 10.68
CA ASN A 266 17.46 -21.99 10.32
C ASN A 266 17.58 -23.51 10.39
N GLU A 267 16.43 -24.19 10.41
CA GLU A 267 16.35 -25.66 10.51
C GLU A 267 17.04 -26.38 9.34
N ASN A 268 17.09 -25.73 8.18
CA ASN A 268 17.80 -26.22 6.99
C ASN A 268 19.33 -25.98 7.01
N GLY A 269 19.89 -25.51 8.14
CA GLY A 269 21.31 -25.25 8.28
C GLY A 269 21.81 -23.98 7.58
N THR A 270 20.90 -23.12 7.11
CA THR A 270 21.25 -21.80 6.55
C THR A 270 21.31 -20.74 7.64
N ILE A 271 22.03 -19.64 7.41
CA ILE A 271 22.15 -18.52 8.36
C ILE A 271 21.60 -17.25 7.72
N LYS A 272 20.53 -16.68 8.30
CA LYS A 272 19.91 -15.43 7.84
C LYS A 272 20.23 -14.23 8.70
N ALA A 273 20.38 -13.07 8.06
CA ALA A 273 20.41 -11.79 8.75
C ALA A 273 18.99 -11.27 8.97
N ALA A 274 18.71 -10.80 10.18
CA ALA A 274 17.45 -10.20 10.59
C ALA A 274 17.70 -8.89 11.32
N ILE A 275 16.76 -7.96 11.23
CA ILE A 275 16.78 -6.71 11.99
C ILE A 275 16.46 -7.03 13.46
N ASN A 276 17.27 -6.52 14.39
CA ASN A 276 17.02 -6.61 15.82
C ASN A 276 16.24 -5.38 16.28
N TYR A 277 14.94 -5.32 15.97
CA TYR A 277 14.08 -4.20 16.35
C TYR A 277 14.11 -3.90 17.85
N PRO A 278 14.09 -4.88 18.78
CA PRO A 278 14.20 -4.61 20.21
C PRO A 278 15.50 -3.88 20.58
N TRP A 279 16.65 -4.30 20.01
CA TRP A 279 17.92 -3.62 20.27
C TRP A 279 17.93 -2.21 19.70
N VAL A 280 17.47 -2.01 18.46
CA VAL A 280 17.44 -0.68 17.86
C VAL A 280 16.52 0.24 18.66
N ALA A 281 15.32 -0.23 19.04
CA ALA A 281 14.38 0.52 19.86
C ALA A 281 15.00 0.92 21.20
N ASP A 282 15.73 0.02 21.88
CA ASP A 282 16.45 0.34 23.11
C ASP A 282 17.52 1.43 22.90
N GLN A 283 18.21 1.42 21.76
CA GLN A 283 19.18 2.46 21.43
C GLN A 283 18.52 3.84 21.30
N VAL A 284 17.32 3.94 20.74
CA VAL A 284 16.71 5.24 20.43
C VAL A 284 15.58 5.65 21.38
N LYS A 285 15.23 4.83 22.39
CA LYS A 285 14.04 4.99 23.24
C LYS A 285 13.82 6.35 23.90
N ASN A 286 14.89 7.12 24.13
CA ASN A 286 14.84 8.44 24.77
C ASN A 286 14.91 9.60 23.76
N SER A 287 15.00 9.29 22.46
CA SER A 287 15.30 10.27 21.40
C SER A 287 14.29 10.26 20.26
N VAL A 288 13.27 9.41 20.31
CA VAL A 288 12.26 9.26 19.25
C VAL A 288 10.85 9.34 19.83
N HIS A 289 9.87 9.52 18.96
CA HIS A 289 8.46 9.51 19.34
C HIS A 289 8.05 8.15 19.96
N PRO A 290 7.28 8.11 21.08
CA PRO A 290 6.82 6.85 21.68
C PRO A 290 6.06 5.92 20.72
N ASP A 291 5.16 6.47 19.90
CA ASP A 291 4.45 5.72 18.85
C ASP A 291 5.37 4.99 17.87
N PHE A 292 6.54 5.56 17.56
CA PHE A 292 7.53 4.89 16.72
C PHE A 292 8.12 3.67 17.41
N LEU A 293 8.40 3.75 18.72
CA LEU A 293 8.87 2.60 19.50
C LEU A 293 7.82 1.49 19.56
N THR A 294 6.55 1.87 19.76
CA THR A 294 5.43 0.93 19.71
C THR A 294 5.37 0.22 18.35
N TYR A 295 5.51 0.97 17.26
CA TYR A 295 5.55 0.38 15.91
C TYR A 295 6.73 -0.58 15.72
N MET A 296 7.93 -0.20 16.15
CA MET A 296 9.11 -1.08 16.06
C MET A 296 8.93 -2.41 16.80
N GLN A 297 8.27 -2.39 17.97
CA GLN A 297 7.98 -3.62 18.72
C GLN A 297 7.05 -4.56 17.94
N MET A 298 6.16 -4.02 17.11
CA MET A 298 5.28 -4.82 16.26
C MET A 298 5.99 -5.49 15.08
N LEU A 299 7.09 -4.90 14.59
CA LEU A 299 7.84 -5.43 13.45
C LEU A 299 8.64 -6.71 13.75
N ASP A 300 8.83 -7.05 15.02
CA ASP A 300 9.56 -8.27 15.43
C ASP A 300 8.67 -9.53 15.43
N VAL A 301 7.36 -9.40 15.20
CA VAL A 301 6.44 -10.54 15.24
C VAL A 301 6.59 -11.40 13.99
N LYS A 302 7.01 -12.66 14.18
CA LYS A 302 7.18 -13.63 13.11
C LYS A 302 5.93 -14.49 12.92
N ILE A 303 5.15 -14.19 11.88
CA ILE A 303 3.99 -15.01 11.50
C ILE A 303 4.27 -16.01 10.38
N HIS A 304 5.39 -15.87 9.66
CA HIS A 304 5.76 -16.74 8.54
C HIS A 304 6.94 -17.65 8.87
N ASP A 305 6.89 -18.89 8.38
CA ASP A 305 8.03 -19.81 8.37
C ASP A 305 9.06 -19.40 7.31
N ASP A 306 10.14 -20.17 7.20
CA ASP A 306 11.21 -19.90 6.23
C ASP A 306 10.80 -20.07 4.76
N GLY A 307 9.72 -20.80 4.51
CA GLY A 307 9.10 -20.96 3.20
C GLY A 307 8.09 -19.87 2.87
N GLY A 308 7.81 -18.96 3.81
CA GLY A 308 6.78 -17.94 3.66
C GLY A 308 5.37 -18.43 3.95
N ASN A 309 5.19 -19.62 4.53
CA ASN A 309 3.88 -20.09 4.99
C ASN A 309 3.50 -19.44 6.32
N VAL A 310 2.23 -19.12 6.51
CA VAL A 310 1.69 -18.74 7.83
C VAL A 310 1.92 -19.91 8.80
N ARG A 311 2.68 -19.66 9.87
CA ARG A 311 2.98 -20.64 10.92
C ARG A 311 1.73 -21.06 11.69
N SER A 312 0.88 -20.07 11.98
CA SER A 312 -0.33 -20.25 12.76
C SER A 312 -1.35 -19.18 12.38
N TYR A 313 -2.47 -19.61 11.80
CA TYR A 313 -3.59 -18.70 11.51
C TYR A 313 -4.17 -18.10 12.80
N LYS A 314 -4.11 -18.83 13.92
CA LYS A 314 -4.53 -18.29 15.21
C LYS A 314 -3.67 -17.09 15.62
N GLU A 315 -2.34 -17.23 15.53
CA GLU A 315 -1.41 -16.14 15.87
C GLU A 315 -1.55 -14.96 14.91
N LEU A 316 -1.80 -15.22 13.62
CA LEU A 316 -2.09 -14.17 12.63
C LEU A 316 -3.36 -13.40 12.97
N GLY A 317 -4.44 -14.10 13.36
CA GLY A 317 -5.68 -13.45 13.80
C GLY A 317 -5.50 -12.63 15.08
N GLU A 318 -4.75 -13.14 16.06
CA GLU A 318 -4.45 -12.42 17.30
C GLU A 318 -3.57 -11.19 17.03
N LEU A 319 -2.62 -11.30 16.10
CA LEU A 319 -1.81 -10.18 15.64
C LEU A 319 -2.67 -9.08 15.01
N LEU A 320 -3.65 -9.42 14.17
CA LEU A 320 -4.56 -8.43 13.56
C LEU A 320 -5.36 -7.65 14.60
N VAL A 321 -5.84 -8.33 15.65
CA VAL A 321 -6.51 -7.66 16.78
C VAL A 321 -5.51 -6.79 17.56
N ASN A 322 -4.25 -7.19 17.67
CA ASN A 322 -3.21 -6.36 18.28
C ASN A 322 -2.88 -5.11 17.43
N TYR A 323 -2.88 -5.22 16.10
CA TYR A 323 -2.80 -4.08 15.18
C TYR A 323 -3.94 -3.09 15.40
N GLU A 324 -5.19 -3.57 15.49
CA GLU A 324 -6.35 -2.73 15.78
C GLU A 324 -6.22 -1.99 17.12
N LYS A 325 -5.90 -2.71 18.20
CA LYS A 325 -5.71 -2.10 19.53
C LYS A 325 -4.60 -1.06 19.53
N THR A 326 -3.48 -1.38 18.88
CA THR A 326 -2.34 -0.48 18.78
C THR A 326 -2.73 0.76 17.99
N TYR A 327 -3.34 0.59 16.83
CA TYR A 327 -3.84 1.67 15.97
C TYR A 327 -4.68 2.69 16.75
N HIS A 328 -5.63 2.24 17.57
CA HIS A 328 -6.47 3.13 18.39
C HIS A 328 -5.71 3.82 19.54
N SER A 329 -4.59 3.26 19.98
CA SER A 329 -3.76 3.86 21.05
C SER A 329 -2.78 4.93 20.54
N LEU A 330 -2.45 4.90 19.25
CA LEU A 330 -1.48 5.83 18.65
C LEU A 330 -2.08 7.23 18.49
N LYS A 331 -1.20 8.23 18.58
CA LYS A 331 -1.53 9.64 18.38
C LYS A 331 -0.99 10.15 17.05
N HIS A 332 0.15 9.62 16.59
CA HIS A 332 0.81 10.08 15.38
C HIS A 332 0.21 9.44 14.13
N GLU A 333 -0.37 10.28 13.27
CA GLU A 333 -1.12 9.86 12.08
C GLU A 333 -0.28 9.07 11.07
N MET A 334 0.96 9.49 10.81
CA MET A 334 1.86 8.73 9.94
C MET A 334 2.11 7.30 10.45
N ILE A 335 2.34 7.06 11.75
CA ILE A 335 2.52 5.68 12.27
C ILE A 335 1.23 4.88 12.13
N LYS A 336 0.06 5.50 12.35
CA LYS A 336 -1.23 4.84 12.13
C LYS A 336 -1.38 4.33 10.70
N GLU A 337 -0.93 5.08 9.71
CA GLU A 337 -0.97 4.66 8.31
C GLU A 337 -0.01 3.49 8.02
N TYR A 338 1.18 3.46 8.62
CA TYR A 338 2.09 2.29 8.54
C TYR A 338 1.47 1.02 9.17
N ILE A 339 0.84 1.18 10.33
CA ILE A 339 0.11 0.12 11.04
C ILE A 339 -1.04 -0.39 10.17
N LYS A 340 -1.85 0.51 9.57
CA LYS A 340 -2.91 0.14 8.62
C LYS A 340 -2.37 -0.62 7.42
N GLY A 341 -1.27 -0.16 6.81
CA GLY A 341 -0.67 -0.81 5.64
C GLY A 341 -0.22 -2.25 5.94
N ALA A 342 0.45 -2.46 7.07
CA ALA A 342 0.84 -3.79 7.54
C ALA A 342 -0.38 -4.67 7.85
N ALA A 343 -1.33 -4.14 8.61
CA ALA A 343 -2.56 -4.85 8.98
C ALA A 343 -3.43 -5.23 7.77
N ARG A 344 -3.54 -4.37 6.74
CA ARG A 344 -4.23 -4.70 5.47
C ARG A 344 -3.57 -5.89 4.79
N SER A 345 -2.24 -5.89 4.72
CA SER A 345 -1.49 -7.00 4.08
C SER A 345 -1.73 -8.32 4.81
N TYR A 346 -1.66 -8.31 6.15
CA TYR A 346 -1.92 -9.48 6.97
C TYR A 346 -3.39 -9.92 6.97
N TYR A 347 -4.32 -8.98 6.93
CA TYR A 347 -5.74 -9.29 6.88
C TYR A 347 -6.09 -9.96 5.56
N ALA A 348 -5.58 -9.45 4.44
CA ALA A 348 -5.76 -10.06 3.12
C ALA A 348 -5.19 -11.48 3.09
N GLU A 349 -4.00 -11.71 3.66
CA GLU A 349 -3.45 -13.07 3.78
C GLU A 349 -4.31 -13.96 4.70
N PHE A 350 -4.83 -13.41 5.79
CA PHE A 350 -5.66 -14.15 6.73
C PHE A 350 -6.97 -14.62 6.10
N VAL A 351 -7.63 -13.79 5.28
CA VAL A 351 -8.96 -14.09 4.72
C VAL A 351 -8.95 -14.67 3.31
N LEU A 352 -7.96 -14.36 2.47
CA LEU A 352 -7.84 -14.92 1.11
C LEU A 352 -6.83 -16.07 1.03
N GLY A 353 -5.88 -16.12 1.97
CA GLY A 353 -4.64 -16.88 1.76
C GLY A 353 -3.78 -16.26 0.66
N ARG A 354 -2.52 -16.68 0.59
CA ARG A 354 -1.60 -16.36 -0.51
C ARG A 354 -0.80 -17.60 -0.86
N ILE A 355 -0.14 -17.64 -2.01
CA ILE A 355 0.88 -18.68 -2.20
C ILE A 355 2.10 -18.28 -1.35
N PRO A 356 2.64 -19.18 -0.50
CA PRO A 356 2.26 -20.60 -0.35
C PRO A 356 1.16 -20.90 0.69
N SER A 357 0.85 -19.96 1.60
CA SER A 357 -0.23 -19.96 2.61
C SER A 357 -1.68 -20.05 2.08
N ARG A 358 -2.06 -21.07 1.31
CA ARG A 358 -3.45 -21.23 0.85
C ARG A 358 -4.37 -21.57 2.03
N ILE A 359 -5.55 -20.94 2.11
CA ILE A 359 -6.56 -21.23 3.14
C ILE A 359 -7.55 -22.34 2.75
N PHE A 360 -7.64 -22.65 1.46
CA PHE A 360 -8.41 -23.79 0.95
C PHE A 360 -7.47 -24.97 0.65
N ASP A 361 -7.98 -26.18 0.84
CA ASP A 361 -7.29 -27.42 0.47
C ASP A 361 -7.40 -27.74 -1.03
N GLU A 362 -6.88 -28.88 -1.44
CA GLU A 362 -6.91 -29.34 -2.85
C GLU A 362 -8.33 -29.61 -3.36
N ASN A 363 -9.30 -29.82 -2.46
CA ASN A 363 -10.71 -30.01 -2.78
C ASN A 363 -11.51 -28.69 -2.74
N ASN A 364 -10.81 -27.55 -2.64
CA ASN A 364 -11.41 -26.23 -2.48
C ASN A 364 -12.28 -26.08 -1.21
N VAL A 365 -11.99 -26.84 -0.15
CA VAL A 365 -12.65 -26.71 1.15
C VAL A 365 -11.78 -25.88 2.10
N LEU A 366 -12.39 -24.98 2.88
CA LEU A 366 -11.66 -24.20 3.88
C LEU A 366 -11.00 -25.14 4.89
N LYS A 367 -9.68 -25.01 5.04
CA LYS A 367 -8.87 -25.84 5.94
C LYS A 367 -9.33 -25.72 7.40
N ASN A 368 -9.23 -26.81 8.14
CA ASN A 368 -9.74 -26.88 9.52
C ASN A 368 -9.01 -25.91 10.46
N GLU A 369 -7.69 -25.79 10.34
CA GLU A 369 -6.88 -24.88 11.14
C GLU A 369 -7.26 -23.41 10.92
N VAL A 370 -7.68 -23.04 9.70
CA VAL A 370 -8.17 -21.69 9.38
C VAL A 370 -9.55 -21.49 10.00
N ARG A 371 -10.45 -22.47 9.86
CA ARG A 371 -11.80 -22.44 10.44
C ARG A 371 -11.76 -22.26 11.96
N GLU A 372 -10.89 -23.01 12.63
CA GLU A 372 -10.73 -22.90 14.08
C GLU A 372 -10.10 -21.57 14.50
N ALA A 373 -9.13 -21.06 13.73
CA ALA A 373 -8.58 -19.72 13.97
C ALA A 373 -9.67 -18.64 13.88
N TYR A 374 -10.53 -18.67 12.84
CA TYR A 374 -11.65 -17.73 12.72
C TYR A 374 -12.59 -17.79 13.93
N LYS A 375 -12.99 -19.00 14.36
CA LYS A 375 -13.84 -19.18 15.55
C LYS A 375 -13.19 -18.60 16.80
N VAL A 376 -11.88 -18.78 16.98
CA VAL A 376 -11.14 -18.22 18.12
C VAL A 376 -11.22 -16.71 18.11
N ILE A 377 -10.98 -16.04 16.98
CA ILE A 377 -11.05 -14.59 16.88
C ILE A 377 -12.47 -14.08 17.14
N ILE A 378 -13.48 -14.70 16.52
CA ILE A 378 -14.89 -14.33 16.71
C ILE A 378 -15.31 -14.47 18.19
N LYS A 379 -14.84 -15.52 18.87
CA LYS A 379 -15.19 -15.79 20.26
C LYS A 379 -14.47 -14.88 21.25
N LEU A 380 -13.17 -14.63 21.04
CA LEU A 380 -12.35 -13.88 21.99
C LEU A 380 -12.47 -12.36 21.81
N TYR A 381 -12.77 -11.90 20.58
CA TYR A 381 -12.79 -10.48 20.24
C TYR A 381 -14.05 -10.07 19.47
N PRO A 382 -15.26 -10.41 19.96
CA PRO A 382 -16.51 -10.19 19.22
C PRO A 382 -16.81 -8.72 18.90
N ASP A 383 -16.30 -7.80 19.73
CA ASP A 383 -16.57 -6.37 19.61
C ASP A 383 -15.52 -5.61 18.79
N SER A 384 -14.38 -6.24 18.51
CA SER A 384 -13.33 -5.68 17.65
C SER A 384 -13.81 -5.59 16.19
N ASP A 385 -13.34 -4.58 15.46
CA ASP A 385 -13.64 -4.43 14.04
C ASP A 385 -13.13 -5.65 13.25
N THR A 386 -11.95 -6.15 13.62
CA THR A 386 -11.39 -7.39 13.08
C THR A 386 -12.32 -8.58 13.33
N GLY A 387 -12.77 -8.77 14.57
CA GLY A 387 -13.66 -9.88 14.94
C GLY A 387 -15.01 -9.83 14.24
N LYS A 388 -15.60 -8.63 14.09
CA LYS A 388 -16.84 -8.41 13.33
C LYS A 388 -16.66 -8.75 11.85
N ALA A 389 -15.59 -8.25 11.23
CA ALA A 389 -15.31 -8.52 9.82
C ALA A 389 -15.07 -10.02 9.56
N ILE A 390 -14.34 -10.70 10.44
CA ILE A 390 -14.12 -12.16 10.37
C ILE A 390 -15.41 -12.93 10.61
N LYS A 391 -16.29 -12.50 11.52
CA LYS A 391 -17.60 -13.11 11.73
C LYS A 391 -18.46 -13.05 10.47
N ALA A 392 -18.51 -11.89 9.82
CA ALA A 392 -19.25 -11.72 8.57
C ALA A 392 -18.67 -12.57 7.44
N PHE A 393 -17.34 -12.62 7.31
CA PHE A 393 -16.67 -13.47 6.32
C PHE A 393 -16.90 -14.97 6.58
N TYR A 394 -16.76 -15.41 7.83
CA TYR A 394 -17.01 -16.79 8.24
C TYR A 394 -18.45 -17.23 7.93
N GLY A 395 -19.45 -16.38 8.22
CA GLY A 395 -20.85 -16.66 7.94
C GLY A 395 -21.11 -16.93 6.44
N ARG A 396 -20.54 -16.12 5.55
CA ARG A 396 -20.66 -16.34 4.09
C ARG A 396 -20.06 -17.66 3.64
N LEU A 397 -18.92 -18.05 4.21
CA LEU A 397 -18.32 -19.36 3.92
C LEU A 397 -19.18 -20.49 4.47
N GLU A 398 -19.72 -20.34 5.68
CA GLU A 398 -20.60 -21.33 6.31
C GLU A 398 -21.88 -21.59 5.50
N GLU A 399 -22.50 -20.53 4.97
CA GLU A 399 -23.66 -20.63 4.06
C GLU A 399 -23.36 -21.46 2.80
N ASN A 400 -22.11 -21.45 2.33
CA ASN A 400 -21.65 -22.25 1.19
C ASN A 400 -20.93 -23.55 1.60
N ASN A 401 -21.22 -24.08 2.80
CA ASN A 401 -20.58 -25.29 3.34
C ASN A 401 -19.04 -25.25 3.34
N PHE A 402 -18.47 -24.06 3.47
CA PHE A 402 -17.04 -23.78 3.44
C PHE A 402 -16.33 -24.12 2.13
N LEU A 403 -17.07 -24.26 1.03
CA LEU A 403 -16.50 -24.39 -0.31
C LEU A 403 -16.02 -23.04 -0.82
N LYS A 404 -14.87 -23.03 -1.51
CA LYS A 404 -14.31 -21.84 -2.17
C LYS A 404 -15.36 -21.27 -3.14
N PRO A 405 -15.81 -20.01 -2.95
CA PRO A 405 -16.73 -19.38 -3.88
C PRO A 405 -16.16 -19.26 -5.30
N SER A 406 -17.04 -19.23 -6.30
CA SER A 406 -16.65 -18.87 -7.67
C SER A 406 -16.16 -17.42 -7.70
N GLY A 407 -15.04 -17.17 -8.39
CA GLY A 407 -14.44 -15.83 -8.43
C GLY A 407 -13.77 -15.38 -7.13
N PHE A 408 -13.55 -16.28 -6.16
CA PHE A 408 -12.92 -15.93 -4.88
C PHE A 408 -11.53 -15.29 -5.04
N ASP A 409 -10.75 -15.73 -6.03
CA ASP A 409 -9.43 -15.14 -6.31
C ASP A 409 -9.51 -13.72 -6.90
N GLU A 410 -10.69 -13.34 -7.41
CA GLU A 410 -11.02 -12.02 -7.96
C GLU A 410 -11.83 -11.18 -6.95
N GLU A 411 -12.18 -11.73 -5.78
CA GLU A 411 -13.00 -11.06 -4.77
C GLU A 411 -12.20 -9.93 -4.12
N THR A 412 -12.84 -8.75 -4.01
CA THR A 412 -12.24 -7.63 -3.30
C THR A 412 -12.33 -7.85 -1.79
N VAL A 413 -11.19 -7.74 -1.11
CA VAL A 413 -11.13 -7.91 0.34
C VAL A 413 -11.99 -6.85 1.02
N ARG A 414 -12.98 -7.28 1.79
CA ARG A 414 -13.71 -6.43 2.74
C ARG A 414 -12.90 -6.32 4.02
N TYR A 415 -12.22 -5.20 4.17
CA TYR A 415 -11.36 -4.92 5.32
C TYR A 415 -12.17 -4.46 6.55
N PRO A 416 -11.67 -4.68 7.78
CA PRO A 416 -12.18 -4.07 9.00
C PRO A 416 -12.26 -2.54 8.90
N LEU A 417 -13.20 -1.94 9.64
CA LEU A 417 -13.49 -0.51 9.58
C LEU A 417 -12.25 0.36 9.81
N TYR A 418 -11.50 0.12 10.89
CA TYR A 418 -10.27 0.86 11.19
C TYR A 418 -9.20 0.82 10.07
N LEU A 419 -9.29 -0.13 9.12
CA LEU A 419 -8.40 -0.20 7.97
C LEU A 419 -8.89 0.58 6.77
N VAL A 420 -10.14 1.01 6.69
CA VAL A 420 -10.70 1.67 5.48
C VAL A 420 -11.28 3.04 5.78
N ALA A 421 -11.77 3.26 6.98
CA ALA A 421 -12.30 4.55 7.38
C ALA A 421 -11.18 5.57 7.63
N PRO A 422 -11.38 6.82 7.18
CA PRO A 422 -10.71 7.98 7.73
C PRO A 422 -10.77 8.03 9.27
N ASN A 423 -9.70 8.50 9.90
CA ASN A 423 -9.51 8.45 11.35
C ASN A 423 -10.51 9.34 12.14
N ASN A 424 -11.25 10.19 11.44
CA ASN A 424 -12.22 11.15 12.00
C ASN A 424 -13.68 10.70 11.93
N LEU A 425 -13.98 9.54 11.33
CA LEU A 425 -15.35 9.05 11.24
C LEU A 425 -15.79 8.36 12.53
N LYS A 426 -17.02 8.63 12.98
CA LYS A 426 -17.62 7.88 14.08
C LYS A 426 -18.15 6.55 13.55
N ASN A 427 -18.05 5.48 14.35
CA ASN A 427 -18.51 4.15 13.94
C ASN A 427 -20.00 4.10 13.58
N GLU A 428 -20.83 4.93 14.20
CA GLU A 428 -22.27 5.05 13.92
C GLU A 428 -22.58 5.70 12.56
N ASP A 429 -21.61 6.40 11.98
CA ASP A 429 -21.72 7.02 10.67
C ASP A 429 -21.33 6.06 9.55
N VAL A 430 -21.04 4.77 9.82
CA VAL A 430 -20.51 3.84 8.82
C VAL A 430 -21.35 2.58 8.66
N PHE A 431 -21.56 2.18 7.40
CA PHE A 431 -22.43 1.06 7.04
C PHE A 431 -21.79 0.18 5.95
N PHE A 432 -21.85 -1.15 6.10
CA PHE A 432 -21.07 -2.10 5.27
C PHE A 432 -21.90 -2.96 4.32
N ASP A 433 -23.15 -3.27 4.64
CA ASP A 433 -23.87 -4.35 3.97
C ASP A 433 -25.12 -3.82 3.26
N ILE A 434 -24.98 -3.41 1.99
CA ILE A 434 -26.14 -3.00 1.19
C ILE A 434 -27.07 -4.21 0.95
N PHE A 435 -26.49 -5.39 0.69
CA PHE A 435 -27.22 -6.62 0.42
C PHE A 435 -26.62 -7.84 1.13
N PRO A 436 -27.45 -8.87 1.43
CA PRO A 436 -28.92 -8.90 1.32
C PRO A 436 -29.61 -8.04 2.41
N LEU A 437 -30.88 -7.69 2.21
CA LEU A 437 -31.65 -7.02 3.27
C LEU A 437 -31.82 -7.96 4.47
N PRO A 438 -31.60 -7.48 5.72
CA PRO A 438 -32.01 -8.22 6.90
C PRO A 438 -33.51 -8.55 6.85
N ASN A 439 -33.92 -9.70 7.40
CA ASN A 439 -35.32 -10.17 7.32
C ASN A 439 -36.34 -9.12 7.79
N ALA A 440 -36.04 -8.38 8.87
CA ALA A 440 -36.91 -7.31 9.36
C ALA A 440 -37.09 -6.19 8.32
N LEU A 441 -35.99 -5.75 7.70
CA LEU A 441 -36.00 -4.72 6.67
C LEU A 441 -36.72 -5.20 5.40
N LEU A 442 -36.53 -6.46 5.01
CA LEU A 442 -37.25 -7.08 3.89
C LEU A 442 -38.76 -7.18 4.16
N SER A 443 -39.18 -7.45 5.40
CA SER A 443 -40.60 -7.43 5.78
C SER A 443 -41.19 -6.02 5.67
N SER A 444 -40.49 -5.01 6.17
CA SER A 444 -40.92 -3.61 6.02
C SER A 444 -40.92 -3.13 4.58
N TYR A 445 -39.96 -3.58 3.76
CA TYR A 445 -39.97 -3.36 2.31
C TYR A 445 -41.29 -3.84 1.69
N LYS A 446 -41.66 -5.11 1.92
CA LYS A 446 -42.88 -5.69 1.34
C LYS A 446 -44.14 -4.97 1.79
N GLU A 447 -44.22 -4.58 3.06
CA GLU A 447 -45.36 -3.85 3.58
C GLU A 447 -45.45 -2.43 3.00
N PHE A 448 -44.30 -1.74 2.93
CA PHE A 448 -44.23 -0.42 2.32
C PHE A 448 -44.55 -0.47 0.83
N ALA A 449 -44.01 -1.44 0.09
CA ALA A 449 -44.30 -1.64 -1.34
C ALA A 449 -45.80 -1.83 -1.60
N ALA A 450 -46.52 -2.53 -0.71
CA ALA A 450 -47.96 -2.74 -0.85
C ALA A 450 -48.81 -1.52 -0.46
N LYS A 451 -48.42 -0.76 0.57
CA LYS A 451 -49.27 0.29 1.18
C LYS A 451 -48.82 1.72 0.88
N LYS A 452 -47.57 1.90 0.45
CA LYS A 452 -46.86 3.19 0.30
C LYS A 452 -47.03 4.13 1.51
N ASN A 453 -47.10 3.57 2.73
CA ASN A 453 -47.34 4.31 3.96
C ASN A 453 -46.02 4.57 4.70
N TRP A 454 -45.58 5.83 4.74
CA TRP A 454 -44.34 6.25 5.40
C TRP A 454 -44.27 5.95 6.90
N ASN A 455 -45.40 5.77 7.60
CA ASN A 455 -45.38 5.35 9.00
C ASN A 455 -44.73 3.98 9.21
N ILE A 456 -44.71 3.12 8.19
CA ILE A 456 -43.98 1.85 8.21
C ILE A 456 -42.47 2.10 8.36
N LEU A 457 -41.99 3.23 7.82
CA LEU A 457 -40.59 3.60 7.74
C LEU A 457 -40.14 4.62 8.80
N LYS A 458 -40.98 4.96 9.79
CA LYS A 458 -40.79 6.10 10.71
C LYS A 458 -39.48 6.10 11.50
N ASN A 459 -38.94 4.93 11.81
CA ASN A 459 -37.74 4.78 12.65
C ASN A 459 -36.53 4.29 11.87
N TYR A 460 -36.60 4.27 10.54
CA TYR A 460 -35.50 3.81 9.71
C TYR A 460 -34.48 4.92 9.49
N SER A 461 -33.21 4.56 9.60
CA SER A 461 -32.05 5.41 9.34
C SER A 461 -31.87 5.69 7.84
N PRO A 462 -31.04 6.69 7.46
CA PRO A 462 -30.70 6.93 6.06
C PRO A 462 -30.21 5.67 5.35
N PHE A 463 -29.33 4.89 6.00
CA PHE A 463 -28.77 3.66 5.43
C PHE A 463 -29.84 2.64 5.08
N GLU A 464 -30.81 2.43 5.96
CA GLU A 464 -31.88 1.47 5.71
C GLU A 464 -32.80 1.93 4.58
N ILE A 465 -33.10 3.23 4.47
CA ILE A 465 -33.87 3.77 3.35
C ILE A 465 -33.10 3.60 2.02
N MET A 466 -31.78 3.86 2.01
CA MET A 466 -30.92 3.59 0.85
C MET A 466 -30.95 2.11 0.47
N GLN A 467 -30.86 1.21 1.44
CA GLN A 467 -30.96 -0.23 1.18
C GLN A 467 -32.31 -0.62 0.56
N LEU A 468 -33.43 -0.08 1.05
CA LEU A 468 -34.76 -0.30 0.48
C LEU A 468 -34.83 0.19 -0.97
N TYR A 469 -34.27 1.37 -1.26
CA TYR A 469 -34.23 1.94 -2.60
C TYR A 469 -33.41 1.06 -3.57
N LEU A 470 -32.20 0.67 -3.16
CA LEU A 470 -31.33 -0.20 -3.97
C LEU A 470 -31.92 -1.60 -4.14
N HIS A 471 -32.63 -2.11 -3.14
CA HIS A 471 -33.38 -3.36 -3.27
C HIS A 471 -34.53 -3.24 -4.28
N ALA A 472 -35.29 -2.15 -4.24
CA ALA A 472 -36.34 -1.88 -5.22
C ALA A 472 -35.79 -1.83 -6.65
N ASP A 473 -34.64 -1.17 -6.86
CA ASP A 473 -33.93 -1.17 -8.15
C ASP A 473 -33.56 -2.60 -8.60
N LYS A 474 -32.96 -3.39 -7.70
CA LYS A 474 -32.58 -4.78 -7.97
C LYS A 474 -33.78 -5.64 -8.38
N GLU A 475 -34.92 -5.46 -7.73
CA GLU A 475 -36.17 -6.17 -8.01
C GLU A 475 -36.97 -5.56 -9.17
N ARG A 476 -36.51 -4.44 -9.76
CA ARG A 476 -37.23 -3.61 -10.74
C ARG A 476 -38.60 -3.12 -10.27
N ASP A 477 -38.76 -2.89 -8.97
CA ASP A 477 -39.95 -2.31 -8.35
C ASP A 477 -39.89 -0.77 -8.42
N HIS A 478 -40.06 -0.25 -9.64
CA HIS A 478 -39.96 1.19 -9.91
C HIS A 478 -41.03 2.01 -9.19
N GLU A 479 -42.21 1.43 -8.91
CA GLU A 479 -43.25 2.11 -8.12
C GLU A 479 -42.82 2.32 -6.67
N THR A 480 -42.16 1.34 -6.05
CA THR A 480 -41.60 1.51 -4.70
C THR A 480 -40.44 2.49 -4.70
N MET A 481 -39.54 2.46 -5.70
CA MET A 481 -38.49 3.47 -5.83
C MET A 481 -39.08 4.89 -5.89
N TYR A 482 -40.11 5.09 -6.73
CA TYR A 482 -40.76 6.38 -6.89
C TYR A 482 -41.42 6.85 -5.58
N ALA A 483 -42.05 5.95 -4.84
CA ALA A 483 -42.68 6.25 -3.55
C ALA A 483 -41.68 6.64 -2.45
N LEU A 484 -40.39 6.27 -2.58
CA LEU A 484 -39.33 6.64 -1.64
C LEU A 484 -38.77 8.05 -1.86
N TYR A 485 -39.13 8.73 -2.96
CA TYR A 485 -38.62 10.08 -3.24
C TYR A 485 -39.22 11.16 -2.34
N SER A 486 -38.41 12.18 -2.12
CA SER A 486 -38.81 13.48 -1.57
C SER A 486 -39.80 14.15 -2.51
N HIS A 487 -40.86 14.73 -1.94
CA HIS A 487 -41.87 15.48 -2.71
C HIS A 487 -41.59 16.98 -2.71
N ASN A 488 -40.47 17.40 -2.10
CA ASN A 488 -40.02 18.79 -2.10
C ASN A 488 -39.41 19.24 -3.45
N GLU A 489 -39.17 18.30 -4.38
CA GLU A 489 -38.63 18.56 -5.71
C GLU A 489 -39.69 18.26 -6.79
N ALA A 490 -39.52 18.87 -7.97
CA ALA A 490 -40.40 18.61 -9.10
C ALA A 490 -40.13 17.20 -9.67
N LEU A 491 -40.90 16.21 -9.21
CA LEU A 491 -40.85 14.84 -9.72
C LEU A 491 -41.55 14.75 -11.10
N PRO A 492 -41.01 13.96 -12.05
CA PRO A 492 -41.76 13.58 -13.26
C PRO A 492 -42.98 12.74 -12.88
N SER A 493 -43.96 12.58 -13.78
CA SER A 493 -45.05 11.63 -13.54
C SER A 493 -44.50 10.21 -13.36
N LEU A 494 -45.19 9.38 -12.57
CA LEU A 494 -44.81 7.98 -12.36
C LEU A 494 -44.63 7.21 -13.67
N GLU A 495 -45.55 7.38 -14.62
CA GLU A 495 -45.45 6.74 -15.95
C GLU A 495 -44.17 7.13 -16.70
N ARG A 496 -43.81 8.42 -16.64
CA ARG A 496 -42.58 8.92 -17.26
C ARG A 496 -41.35 8.37 -16.54
N TYR A 497 -41.37 8.36 -15.21
CA TYR A 497 -40.28 7.83 -14.39
C TYR A 497 -40.00 6.34 -14.69
N VAL A 498 -41.05 5.50 -14.67
CA VAL A 498 -40.93 4.06 -14.94
C VAL A 498 -40.27 3.83 -16.30
N LYS A 499 -40.73 4.55 -17.33
CA LYS A 499 -40.15 4.48 -18.67
C LYS A 499 -38.66 4.88 -18.68
N GLU A 500 -38.30 5.98 -18.00
CA GLU A 500 -36.90 6.44 -17.92
C GLU A 500 -35.99 5.44 -17.18
N GLN A 501 -36.51 4.70 -16.18
CA GLN A 501 -35.73 3.67 -15.47
C GLN A 501 -35.55 2.39 -16.27
N GLU A 502 -36.59 1.96 -17.00
CA GLU A 502 -36.51 0.80 -17.90
C GLU A 502 -35.41 0.99 -18.96
N ASP A 503 -35.24 2.23 -19.46
CA ASP A 503 -34.22 2.59 -20.46
C ASP A 503 -32.80 2.71 -19.88
N ARG A 504 -32.64 3.08 -18.59
CA ARG A 504 -31.33 3.29 -17.94
C ARG A 504 -30.63 2.00 -17.51
N GLY A 505 -31.37 0.92 -17.32
CA GLY A 505 -30.88 -0.31 -16.70
C GLY A 505 -30.67 -0.16 -15.18
N GLY A 506 -30.43 -1.29 -14.49
CA GLY A 506 -30.33 -1.30 -13.03
C GLY A 506 -29.01 -0.74 -12.49
N LEU A 507 -29.05 -0.23 -11.25
CA LEU A 507 -27.91 0.32 -10.51
C LEU A 507 -26.91 -0.75 -10.05
N GLY A 508 -27.11 -2.03 -10.38
CA GLY A 508 -26.22 -3.12 -9.97
C GLY A 508 -24.74 -2.94 -10.35
N ASN A 509 -24.45 -2.26 -11.46
CA ASN A 509 -23.06 -1.92 -11.83
C ASN A 509 -22.45 -0.83 -10.94
N LEU A 510 -23.28 0.06 -10.38
CA LEU A 510 -22.84 1.15 -9.50
C LEU A 510 -22.21 0.63 -8.21
N LEU A 511 -22.64 -0.54 -7.75
CA LEU A 511 -22.16 -1.13 -6.50
C LEU A 511 -20.96 -2.07 -6.69
N ARG A 512 -20.43 -2.17 -7.92
CA ARG A 512 -19.24 -2.99 -8.18
C ARG A 512 -18.05 -2.38 -7.44
N GLY A 513 -17.42 -3.18 -6.57
CA GLY A 513 -16.28 -2.73 -5.77
C GLY A 513 -16.66 -1.90 -4.53
N TYR A 514 -17.95 -1.81 -4.17
CA TYR A 514 -18.38 -1.15 -2.94
C TYR A 514 -17.75 -1.81 -1.70
N GLN A 515 -17.22 -1.00 -0.78
CA GLN A 515 -16.65 -1.46 0.49
C GLN A 515 -17.52 -1.11 1.69
N PHE A 516 -17.87 0.18 1.81
CA PHE A 516 -18.65 0.73 2.91
C PHE A 516 -19.27 2.06 2.48
N SER A 517 -20.17 2.57 3.29
CA SER A 517 -20.80 3.87 3.11
C SER A 517 -20.75 4.66 4.40
N THR A 518 -20.72 5.98 4.28
CA THR A 518 -20.69 6.88 5.43
C THR A 518 -21.79 7.92 5.34
N LEU A 519 -22.27 8.44 6.47
CA LEU A 519 -23.12 9.62 6.44
C LEU A 519 -22.33 10.79 5.83
N TYR A 520 -22.98 11.54 4.95
CA TYR A 520 -22.40 12.69 4.28
C TYR A 520 -23.09 13.95 4.79
N TYR A 521 -22.30 14.78 5.47
CA TYR A 521 -22.74 16.00 6.14
C TYR A 521 -22.52 17.22 5.23
N ALA A 522 -23.37 18.24 5.37
CA ALA A 522 -23.23 19.48 4.62
C ALA A 522 -21.95 20.24 5.04
N GLU A 523 -21.26 20.87 4.08
CA GLU A 523 -20.04 21.64 4.38
C GLU A 523 -20.31 22.84 5.28
N ASP A 524 -21.51 23.44 5.15
CA ASP A 524 -21.96 24.61 5.90
C ASP A 524 -22.63 24.27 7.24
N ASP A 525 -22.98 23.00 7.46
CA ASP A 525 -23.63 22.53 8.69
C ASP A 525 -23.20 21.07 9.00
N PRO A 526 -22.24 20.87 9.92
CA PRO A 526 -21.69 19.55 10.23
C PRO A 526 -22.68 18.61 10.93
N ASP A 527 -23.83 19.10 11.40
CA ASP A 527 -24.88 18.27 12.01
C ASP A 527 -25.98 17.89 11.00
N LYS A 528 -25.96 18.49 9.80
CA LYS A 528 -26.95 18.25 8.75
C LYS A 528 -26.48 17.19 7.78
N ILE A 529 -27.11 16.02 7.83
CA ILE A 529 -26.91 14.95 6.85
C ILE A 529 -27.62 15.32 5.54
N VAL A 530 -26.89 15.30 4.43
CA VAL A 530 -27.41 15.57 3.08
C VAL A 530 -27.31 14.36 2.15
N GLY A 531 -26.75 13.25 2.65
CA GLY A 531 -26.72 12.00 1.92
C GLY A 531 -25.88 10.92 2.58
N ILE A 532 -25.56 9.91 1.79
CA ILE A 532 -24.69 8.80 2.16
C ILE A 532 -23.58 8.73 1.12
N GLN A 533 -22.33 8.86 1.54
CA GLN A 533 -21.17 8.71 0.67
C GLN A 533 -20.79 7.22 0.55
N LEU A 534 -20.69 6.71 -0.68
CA LEU A 534 -20.29 5.34 -0.97
C LEU A 534 -18.80 5.29 -1.27
N HIS A 535 -18.10 4.35 -0.63
CA HIS A 535 -16.66 4.16 -0.75
C HIS A 535 -16.34 2.85 -1.45
N TYR A 536 -15.44 2.91 -2.42
CA TYR A 536 -15.12 1.82 -3.35
C TYR A 536 -13.66 1.38 -3.23
N THR A 537 -13.36 0.16 -3.69
CA THR A 537 -12.02 -0.44 -3.69
C THR A 537 -11.03 0.24 -4.64
N GLU A 538 -11.54 0.84 -5.72
CA GLU A 538 -10.76 1.53 -6.75
C GLU A 538 -11.26 2.97 -6.82
N GLY A 539 -10.33 3.94 -6.91
CA GLY A 539 -10.55 5.38 -6.74
C GLY A 539 -11.45 6.07 -7.78
N ALA A 540 -12.66 5.57 -7.96
CA ALA A 540 -13.78 6.39 -8.40
C ALA A 540 -14.04 7.43 -7.30
N ASP A 541 -14.38 8.65 -7.72
CA ASP A 541 -14.89 9.68 -6.81
C ASP A 541 -16.01 9.05 -5.96
N SER A 542 -15.91 9.21 -4.64
CA SER A 542 -16.91 8.67 -3.73
C SER A 542 -18.28 9.25 -4.09
N LEU A 543 -19.19 8.40 -4.54
CA LEU A 543 -20.53 8.82 -4.94
C LEU A 543 -21.35 9.16 -3.70
N VAL A 544 -22.09 10.25 -3.74
CA VAL A 544 -23.03 10.60 -2.66
C VAL A 544 -24.43 10.22 -3.11
N PHE A 545 -25.06 9.29 -2.40
CA PHE A 545 -26.48 9.00 -2.47
C PHE A 545 -27.24 10.08 -1.72
N GLN A 546 -27.84 11.00 -2.47
CA GLN A 546 -28.46 12.20 -1.94
C GLN A 546 -29.80 11.90 -1.24
N MET A 547 -29.96 12.46 -0.04
CA MET A 547 -31.11 12.24 0.81
C MET A 547 -31.52 13.52 1.53
N THR A 548 -32.78 13.59 1.92
CA THR A 548 -33.30 14.71 2.71
C THR A 548 -34.30 14.22 3.75
N GLN A 549 -34.47 14.99 4.81
CA GLN A 549 -35.49 14.73 5.81
C GLN A 549 -36.74 15.56 5.50
N GLU A 550 -37.88 14.90 5.33
CA GLU A 550 -39.17 15.52 5.05
C GLU A 550 -40.23 14.93 6.00
N ASP A 551 -40.92 15.80 6.75
CA ASP A 551 -41.92 15.42 7.77
C ASP A 551 -41.42 14.40 8.82
N GLY A 552 -40.12 14.46 9.13
CA GLY A 552 -39.47 13.54 10.07
C GLY A 552 -39.07 12.19 9.47
N PHE A 553 -39.27 11.98 8.16
CA PHE A 553 -38.84 10.77 7.45
C PHE A 553 -37.64 11.05 6.56
N TRP A 554 -36.74 10.08 6.44
CA TRP A 554 -35.68 10.11 5.44
C TRP A 554 -36.25 9.72 4.07
N LYS A 555 -36.06 10.60 3.08
CA LYS A 555 -36.50 10.40 1.70
C LYS A 555 -35.33 10.56 0.73
N VAL A 556 -35.43 9.87 -0.40
CA VAL A 556 -34.41 9.88 -1.47
C VAL A 556 -34.61 11.13 -2.33
N GLN A 557 -33.54 11.83 -2.72
CA GLN A 557 -33.67 12.92 -3.70
C GLN A 557 -33.86 12.38 -5.12
N TYR A 558 -34.50 13.14 -6.00
CA TYR A 558 -34.68 12.69 -7.38
C TYR A 558 -33.33 12.67 -8.10
N LEU A 559 -33.01 11.54 -8.73
CA LEU A 559 -31.66 11.26 -9.25
C LEU A 559 -30.63 11.27 -8.13
N PRO A 560 -30.65 10.29 -7.21
CA PRO A 560 -29.86 10.37 -5.99
C PRO A 560 -28.34 10.22 -6.18
N PHE A 561 -27.88 9.90 -7.39
CA PHE A 561 -26.46 9.88 -7.75
C PHE A 561 -26.26 10.90 -8.87
N GLN A 562 -25.72 12.08 -8.55
CA GLN A 562 -25.42 13.16 -9.51
C GLN A 562 -23.93 13.38 -9.65
#